data_AF-A0A9E2M6S1-F1
#
_entry.id   AF-A0A9E2M6S1-F1
#
_cell.length_a   1.000
_cell.length_b   1.000
_cell.length_c   1.000
_cell.angle_alpha   90.00
_cell.angle_beta   90.00
_cell.angle_gamma   90.00
#
_symmetry.space_group_name_H-M   'P 1'
#
loop_
_entity.id
_entity.type
_entity.pdbx_description
1 polymer ?
#
loop_
_entity_poly.entity_id
_entity_poly.type
_entity_poly.pdbx_seq_one_letter_code
_entity_poly.pdbx_strand_id
1 'polypeptide(L)'
;MDKVSEMPPAFESVKDRLFREFPKKRIEGINTERVEDFIRQEGLEIKPYIIFDREDLPRVRDIVGSTGLLRSIFKNGECGLYSPEMDMVLVTRDRDYEKSSGSIYTEGLLVHELAHASSVYQGYVTADYKGFYTPRVGFCLPQNQVAWGWLLEEGWADIHRADYFAQNASEEEKQKLEEALRFGTIGMEDTVPITTPAGETLPLPAKYLYITPDGKPTTKSSSYAGYALELLCKSNPAMQNLLIEGRSSVDGLRKLVQAFEKIMPGLYKKLQTGEYSEASFSEKLSTVVTNVAGGMDSAVRAQGALRSTWNNLLHK
;
A
#
# COMPACT_ATOMS: atom_id res chain seq x y z
N MET A 1 -13.09 -13.23 20.49
CA MET A 1 -12.04 -12.19 20.57
C MET A 1 -12.55 -11.21 21.59
N ASP A 2 -11.87 -11.09 22.72
CA ASP A 2 -12.20 -10.06 23.68
C ASP A 2 -11.51 -8.79 23.17
N LYS A 3 -12.28 -7.97 22.43
CA LYS A 3 -11.85 -6.60 22.14
C LYS A 3 -11.74 -5.90 23.49
N VAL A 4 -10.54 -5.48 23.86
CA VAL A 4 -10.40 -4.52 24.96
C VAL A 4 -10.54 -3.12 24.37
N SER A 5 -11.35 -2.30 25.05
CA SER A 5 -11.61 -0.92 24.67
C SER A 5 -10.42 0.00 24.93
N GLU A 6 -9.45 -0.46 25.74
CA GLU A 6 -8.32 0.34 26.21
C GLU A 6 -6.99 -0.29 25.81
N MET A 7 -6.01 0.57 25.49
CA MET A 7 -4.67 0.14 25.13
C MET A 7 -4.00 -0.47 26.35
N PRO A 8 -3.32 -1.63 26.23
CA PRO A 8 -2.50 -2.13 27.32
C PRO A 8 -1.48 -1.06 27.78
N PRO A 9 -1.33 -0.80 29.09
CA PRO A 9 -0.45 0.26 29.59
C PRO A 9 1.02 0.12 29.12
N ALA A 10 1.48 -1.10 28.89
CA ALA A 10 2.81 -1.36 28.34
C ALA A 10 2.96 -0.83 26.90
N PHE A 11 1.91 -0.93 26.07
CA PHE A 11 1.92 -0.41 24.71
C PHE A 11 1.76 1.10 24.69
N GLU A 12 0.95 1.65 25.59
CA GLU A 12 0.81 3.10 25.77
C GLU A 12 2.15 3.73 26.18
N SER A 13 2.85 3.14 27.14
CA SER A 13 4.18 3.60 27.55
C SER A 13 5.21 3.55 26.41
N VAL A 14 5.13 2.56 25.51
CA VAL A 14 6.00 2.48 24.32
C VAL A 14 5.65 3.60 23.35
N LYS A 15 4.36 3.78 23.04
CA LYS A 15 3.83 4.83 22.15
C LYS A 15 4.25 6.23 22.62
N ASP A 16 4.07 6.53 23.90
CA ASP A 16 4.44 7.82 24.49
C ASP A 16 5.96 8.06 24.42
N ARG A 17 6.76 7.02 24.66
CA ARG A 17 8.22 7.12 24.55
C ARG A 17 8.65 7.35 23.10
N LEU A 18 8.01 6.70 22.13
CA LEU A 18 8.25 6.95 20.70
C LEU A 18 7.94 8.40 20.32
N PHE A 19 6.80 8.96 20.74
CA PHE A 19 6.47 10.37 20.46
C PHE A 19 7.42 11.38 21.10
N ARG A 20 7.87 11.08 22.32
CA ARG A 20 8.82 11.94 23.01
C ARG A 20 10.19 11.97 22.33
N GLU A 21 10.65 10.83 21.84
CA GLU A 21 12.00 10.70 21.25
C GLU A 21 12.04 11.05 19.75
N PHE A 22 10.92 10.84 19.04
CA PHE A 22 10.76 11.15 17.62
C PHE A 22 9.62 12.13 17.35
N PRO A 23 9.67 13.35 17.91
CA PRO A 23 8.61 14.33 17.72
C PRO A 23 8.57 14.83 16.28
N LYS A 24 7.36 15.06 15.75
CA LYS A 24 7.13 15.52 14.36
C LYS A 24 7.99 16.72 13.95
N LYS A 25 8.27 17.65 14.88
CA LYS A 25 9.11 18.83 14.65
C LYS A 25 10.57 18.53 14.26
N ARG A 26 11.07 17.30 14.45
CA ARG A 26 12.41 16.88 13.98
C ARG A 26 12.41 16.46 12.50
N ILE A 27 11.24 16.31 11.90
CA ILE A 27 11.11 15.86 10.51
C ILE A 27 11.27 17.06 9.58
N GLU A 28 12.46 17.22 9.02
CA GLU A 28 12.75 18.27 8.03
C GLU A 28 12.60 17.76 6.59
N GLY A 29 12.02 18.56 5.70
CA GLY A 29 11.93 18.26 4.27
C GLY A 29 10.91 17.19 3.86
N ILE A 30 10.01 16.80 4.78
CA ILE A 30 8.82 15.97 4.48
C ILE A 30 7.59 16.84 4.74
N ASN A 31 6.70 16.96 3.77
CA ASN A 31 5.48 17.74 3.95
C ASN A 31 4.38 16.88 4.59
N THR A 32 4.44 16.72 5.91
CA THR A 32 3.47 15.88 6.61
C THR A 32 2.07 16.51 6.69
N GLU A 33 1.95 17.84 6.62
CA GLU A 33 0.65 18.52 6.57
C GLU A 33 -0.10 18.17 5.28
N ARG A 34 0.61 18.18 4.14
CA ARG A 34 0.06 17.74 2.84
C ARG A 34 -0.41 16.28 2.86
N VAL A 35 0.35 15.39 3.50
CA VAL A 35 -0.06 13.98 3.69
C VAL A 35 -1.34 13.89 4.53
N GLU A 36 -1.39 14.60 5.66
CA GLU A 36 -2.57 14.61 6.51
C GLU A 36 -3.81 15.16 5.78
N ASP A 37 -3.66 16.23 5.02
CA ASP A 37 -4.75 16.82 4.24
C ASP A 37 -5.27 15.87 3.17
N PHE A 38 -4.38 15.17 2.46
CA PHE A 38 -4.78 14.12 1.51
C PHE A 38 -5.59 13.02 2.20
N ILE A 39 -5.10 12.48 3.33
CA ILE A 39 -5.80 11.42 4.09
C ILE A 39 -7.19 11.87 4.53
N ARG A 40 -7.36 13.13 4.97
CA ARG A 40 -8.67 13.68 5.32
C ARG A 40 -9.59 13.82 4.10
N GLN A 41 -9.06 14.23 2.94
CA GLN A 41 -9.84 14.36 1.70
C GLN A 41 -10.37 13.01 1.22
N GLU A 42 -9.61 11.94 1.42
CA GLU A 42 -10.03 10.55 1.16
C GLU A 42 -11.02 10.02 2.22
N GLY A 43 -11.43 10.85 3.19
CA GLY A 43 -12.40 10.50 4.23
C GLY A 43 -11.84 9.55 5.29
N LEU A 44 -10.52 9.46 5.42
CA LEU A 44 -9.84 8.55 6.35
C LEU A 44 -9.41 9.26 7.63
N GLU A 45 -9.35 8.50 8.72
CA GLU A 45 -8.85 9.00 10.00
C GLU A 45 -7.32 9.05 10.01
N ILE A 46 -6.76 10.18 10.45
CA ILE A 46 -5.31 10.28 10.67
C ILE A 46 -4.98 9.64 12.00
N LYS A 47 -4.30 8.50 11.96
CA LYS A 47 -3.71 7.90 13.15
C LYS A 47 -2.41 8.59 13.55
N PRO A 48 -2.05 8.55 14.85
CA PRO A 48 -0.76 9.04 15.31
C PRO A 48 0.39 8.34 14.57
N TYR A 49 1.44 9.07 14.19
CA TYR A 49 2.57 8.51 13.46
C TYR A 49 3.91 9.14 13.84
N ILE A 50 4.99 8.36 13.66
CA ILE A 50 6.36 8.84 13.70
C ILE A 50 7.07 8.56 12.38
N ILE A 51 7.98 9.45 12.00
CA ILE A 51 8.95 9.23 10.93
C ILE A 51 10.33 9.34 11.55
N PHE A 52 11.21 8.38 11.29
CA PHE A 52 12.56 8.34 11.84
C PHE A 52 13.57 7.91 10.77
N ASP A 53 14.81 8.37 10.86
CA ASP A 53 15.85 7.99 9.90
C ASP A 53 16.31 6.54 10.13
N ARG A 54 16.85 5.87 9.11
CA ARG A 54 17.30 4.47 9.23
C ARG A 54 18.33 4.26 10.35
N GLU A 55 19.14 5.28 10.65
CA GLU A 55 20.12 5.28 11.75
C GLU A 55 19.47 5.26 13.14
N ASP A 56 18.22 5.72 13.27
CA ASP A 56 17.45 5.69 14.51
C ASP A 56 16.80 4.32 14.79
N LEU A 57 16.80 3.40 13.81
CA LEU A 57 16.15 2.09 13.94
C LEU A 57 16.63 1.28 15.16
N PRO A 58 17.93 1.24 15.53
CA PRO A 58 18.37 0.61 16.78
C PRO A 58 17.71 1.23 18.02
N ARG A 59 17.50 2.54 18.03
CA ARG A 59 16.84 3.23 19.15
C ARG A 59 15.34 2.94 19.19
N VAL A 60 14.68 2.90 18.04
CA VAL A 60 13.28 2.46 17.93
C VAL A 60 13.13 1.03 18.46
N ARG A 61 14.06 0.13 18.10
CA ARG A 61 14.11 -1.25 18.62
C ARG A 61 14.32 -1.32 20.13
N ASP A 62 15.17 -0.46 20.70
CA ASP A 62 15.36 -0.36 22.16
C ASP A 62 14.08 0.10 22.88
N ILE A 63 13.38 1.09 22.33
CA ILE A 63 12.13 1.62 22.92
C ILE A 63 11.03 0.54 22.91
N VAL A 64 10.89 -0.16 21.80
CA VAL A 64 9.90 -1.25 21.67
C VAL A 64 10.32 -2.46 22.50
N GLY A 65 11.62 -2.70 22.66
CA GLY A 65 12.16 -3.75 23.52
C GLY A 65 11.66 -5.15 23.13
N SER A 66 11.38 -5.96 24.15
CA SER A 66 10.91 -7.35 23.98
C SER A 66 9.41 -7.47 23.70
N THR A 67 8.67 -6.36 23.56
CA THR A 67 7.22 -6.39 23.30
C THR A 67 6.89 -6.98 21.92
N GLY A 68 7.86 -6.99 20.99
CA GLY A 68 7.71 -7.52 19.64
C GLY A 68 6.88 -6.66 18.69
N LEU A 69 6.50 -5.43 19.08
CA LEU A 69 5.60 -4.56 18.30
C LEU A 69 6.15 -4.14 16.92
N LEU A 70 7.47 -4.14 16.73
CA LEU A 70 8.11 -3.88 15.41
C LEU A 70 8.04 -5.06 14.45
N ARG A 71 7.60 -6.23 14.93
CA ARG A 71 7.50 -7.48 14.15
C ARG A 71 8.83 -7.81 13.44
N SER A 72 8.78 -8.57 12.36
CA SER A 72 9.93 -8.82 11.48
C SER A 72 10.11 -7.75 10.39
N ILE A 73 9.26 -6.73 10.37
CA ILE A 73 9.05 -5.83 9.23
C ILE A 73 10.33 -5.07 8.90
N PHE A 74 10.93 -4.42 9.90
CA PHE A 74 12.21 -3.73 9.75
C PHE A 74 13.45 -4.64 9.70
N LYS A 75 13.30 -5.97 9.53
CA LYS A 75 14.44 -6.89 9.29
C LYS A 75 14.73 -7.08 7.80
N ASN A 76 13.73 -6.89 6.93
CA ASN A 76 13.83 -7.20 5.50
C ASN A 76 13.91 -5.94 4.61
N GLY A 77 14.14 -4.76 5.20
CA GLY A 77 14.19 -3.50 4.46
C GLY A 77 12.84 -2.85 4.18
N GLU A 78 11.75 -3.34 4.78
CA GLU A 78 10.46 -2.63 4.78
C GLU A 78 10.61 -1.29 5.51
N CYS A 79 9.92 -0.27 5.00
CA CYS A 79 10.10 1.13 5.40
C CYS A 79 8.88 1.73 6.10
N GLY A 80 7.85 0.93 6.37
CA GLY A 80 6.58 1.37 6.96
C GLY A 80 5.93 0.26 7.80
N LEU A 81 5.12 0.67 8.78
CA LEU A 81 4.29 -0.21 9.59
C LEU A 81 3.13 0.56 10.23
N TYR A 82 1.90 0.16 9.94
CA TYR A 82 0.78 0.37 10.86
C TYR A 82 0.70 -0.73 11.93
N SER A 83 0.87 -0.36 13.21
CA SER A 83 0.69 -1.26 14.36
C SER A 83 -0.72 -1.08 14.96
N PRO A 84 -1.63 -2.07 14.78
CA PRO A 84 -2.95 -2.05 15.44
C PRO A 84 -2.86 -2.12 16.96
N GLU A 85 -1.80 -2.70 17.51
CA GLU A 85 -1.60 -2.85 18.96
C GLU A 85 -1.35 -1.50 19.66
N MET A 86 -0.63 -0.60 18.98
CA MET A 86 -0.37 0.76 19.45
C MET A 86 -1.31 1.80 18.82
N ASP A 87 -2.14 1.39 17.87
CA ASP A 87 -2.90 2.27 16.97
C ASP A 87 -2.04 3.45 16.49
N MET A 88 -0.93 3.13 15.83
CA MET A 88 0.02 4.12 15.32
C MET A 88 0.78 3.64 14.09
N VAL A 89 1.26 4.59 13.30
CA VAL A 89 2.10 4.35 12.12
C VAL A 89 3.58 4.67 12.42
N LEU A 90 4.47 3.85 11.91
CA LEU A 90 5.92 4.00 11.98
C LEU A 90 6.48 3.96 10.57
N VAL A 91 7.16 5.03 10.13
CA VAL A 91 7.82 5.09 8.82
C VAL A 91 9.31 5.30 9.03
N THR A 92 10.12 4.43 8.43
CA THR A 92 11.57 4.64 8.31
C THR A 92 11.87 5.42 7.05
N ARG A 93 12.55 6.54 7.22
CA ARG A 93 13.01 7.41 6.14
C ARG A 93 14.23 6.80 5.45
N ASP A 94 14.15 6.67 4.13
CA ASP A 94 15.27 6.22 3.29
C ASP A 94 15.79 7.36 2.42
N ARG A 95 16.82 8.04 2.93
CA ARG A 95 17.41 9.24 2.30
C ARG A 95 17.99 8.96 0.92
N ASP A 96 18.43 7.73 0.64
CA ASP A 96 19.00 7.41 -0.66
C ASP A 96 17.91 7.29 -1.72
N TYR A 97 16.74 6.78 -1.36
CA TYR A 97 15.56 6.82 -2.23
C TYR A 97 14.97 8.22 -2.38
N GLU A 98 15.04 9.06 -1.33
CA GLU A 98 14.58 10.46 -1.45
C GLU A 98 15.48 11.29 -2.37
N LYS A 99 16.78 11.00 -2.44
CA LYS A 99 17.68 11.68 -3.39
C LYS A 99 17.27 11.39 -4.84
N SER A 100 16.83 10.17 -5.14
CA SER A 100 16.44 9.75 -6.49
C SER A 100 14.98 10.07 -6.82
N SER A 101 14.07 9.89 -5.87
CA SER A 101 12.61 10.01 -6.07
C SER A 101 11.98 11.27 -5.47
N GLY A 102 12.72 12.04 -4.67
CA GLY A 102 12.20 13.17 -3.90
C GLY A 102 11.52 12.78 -2.58
N SER A 103 11.06 13.79 -1.82
CA SER A 103 10.40 13.55 -0.51
C SER A 103 9.10 12.78 -0.65
N ILE A 104 8.49 12.83 -1.84
CA ILE A 104 7.26 12.12 -2.17
C ILE A 104 7.38 10.60 -1.93
N TYR A 105 8.58 10.02 -1.97
CA TYR A 105 8.80 8.62 -1.63
C TYR A 105 8.39 8.31 -0.19
N THR A 106 8.96 9.04 0.78
CA THR A 106 8.66 8.83 2.21
C THR A 106 7.24 9.28 2.55
N GLU A 107 6.75 10.35 1.93
CA GLU A 107 5.36 10.78 2.09
C GLU A 107 4.38 9.72 1.58
N GLY A 108 4.66 9.11 0.42
CA GLY A 108 3.88 8.00 -0.11
C GLY A 108 3.88 6.76 0.79
N LEU A 109 5.01 6.44 1.41
CA LEU A 109 5.06 5.37 2.43
C LEU A 109 4.16 5.71 3.64
N LEU A 110 4.16 6.97 4.09
CA LEU A 110 3.27 7.38 5.18
C LEU A 110 1.79 7.28 4.78
N VAL A 111 1.43 7.68 3.55
CA VAL A 111 0.08 7.52 3.02
C VAL A 111 -0.35 6.05 2.98
N HIS A 112 0.52 5.16 2.49
CA HIS A 112 0.27 3.72 2.46
C HIS A 112 -0.07 3.17 3.86
N GLU A 113 0.76 3.48 4.85
CA GLU A 113 0.54 2.98 6.21
C GLU A 113 -0.68 3.63 6.90
N LEU A 114 -0.95 4.91 6.65
CA LEU A 114 -2.16 5.55 7.16
C LEU A 114 -3.43 4.97 6.51
N ALA A 115 -3.36 4.54 5.25
CA ALA A 115 -4.46 3.86 4.60
C ALA A 115 -4.75 2.49 5.24
N HIS A 116 -3.73 1.72 5.65
CA HIS A 116 -3.93 0.53 6.49
C HIS A 116 -4.66 0.85 7.81
N ALA A 117 -4.35 2.00 8.39
CA ALA A 117 -4.89 2.44 9.67
C ALA A 117 -6.41 2.73 9.66
N SER A 118 -7.03 2.84 8.49
CA SER A 118 -8.48 3.13 8.35
C SER A 118 -9.44 1.97 8.69
N SER A 119 -8.96 0.77 9.02
CA SER A 119 -9.82 -0.38 9.35
C SER A 119 -10.36 -0.33 10.79
N VAL A 120 -11.60 0.11 11.00
CA VAL A 120 -12.17 0.32 12.36
C VAL A 120 -12.50 -0.96 13.16
N TYR A 121 -12.14 -2.15 12.67
CA TYR A 121 -12.25 -3.38 13.46
C TYR A 121 -11.24 -3.50 14.61
N GLN A 122 -10.41 -2.49 14.75
CA GLN A 122 -9.49 -2.19 15.83
C GLN A 122 -10.23 -1.97 17.16
N GLY A 123 -10.60 -3.06 17.86
CA GLY A 123 -10.38 -3.04 19.30
C GLY A 123 -8.88 -3.22 19.52
N TYR A 124 -8.31 -2.76 20.64
CA TYR A 124 -6.94 -3.14 20.96
C TYR A 124 -6.90 -4.66 21.04
N VAL A 125 -6.22 -5.28 20.07
CA VAL A 125 -6.09 -6.73 20.06
C VAL A 125 -4.89 -7.03 20.92
N THR A 126 -5.14 -7.48 22.14
CA THR A 126 -4.06 -8.04 22.96
C THR A 126 -3.47 -9.22 22.20
N ALA A 127 -2.15 -9.31 22.14
CA ALA A 127 -1.49 -10.54 21.70
C ALA A 127 -2.07 -11.68 22.55
N ASP A 128 -2.82 -12.59 21.93
CA ASP A 128 -3.15 -13.84 22.57
C ASP A 128 -1.95 -14.78 22.42
N TYR A 129 -2.07 -16.00 22.93
CA TYR A 129 -1.04 -17.05 22.77
C TYR A 129 -0.69 -17.35 21.30
N LYS A 130 -1.40 -16.76 20.31
CA LYS A 130 -1.24 -17.00 18.87
C LYS A 130 -0.51 -15.88 18.12
N GLY A 131 -0.17 -14.74 18.74
CA GLY A 131 0.70 -13.71 18.16
C GLY A 131 0.03 -12.37 17.82
N PHE A 132 0.65 -11.60 16.92
CA PHE A 132 0.20 -10.26 16.48
C PHE A 132 -0.92 -10.34 15.44
N TYR A 133 -1.61 -9.23 15.19
CA TYR A 133 -2.76 -9.18 14.27
C TYR A 133 -2.56 -8.19 13.13
N THR A 134 -3.05 -8.51 11.93
CA THR A 134 -2.94 -7.62 10.77
C THR A 134 -4.32 -7.27 10.21
N PRO A 135 -4.61 -6.00 9.89
CA PRO A 135 -5.84 -5.60 9.22
C PRO A 135 -6.01 -6.31 7.87
N ARG A 136 -7.25 -6.66 7.55
CA ARG A 136 -7.66 -7.32 6.31
C ARG A 136 -9.07 -6.87 5.95
N VAL A 137 -9.20 -5.69 5.33
CA VAL A 137 -10.47 -5.11 4.82
C VAL A 137 -11.70 -5.68 5.53
N GLY A 138 -11.96 -5.19 6.75
CA GLY A 138 -13.11 -5.61 7.55
C GLY A 138 -12.88 -6.71 8.59
N PHE A 139 -11.66 -7.25 8.69
CA PHE A 139 -11.25 -8.14 9.77
C PHE A 139 -9.83 -7.83 10.25
N CYS A 140 -9.46 -8.37 11.41
CA CYS A 140 -8.06 -8.50 11.85
C CYS A 140 -7.76 -9.99 12.01
N LEU A 141 -6.73 -10.50 11.33
CA LEU A 141 -6.34 -11.92 11.39
C LEU A 141 -4.99 -12.07 12.09
N PRO A 142 -4.74 -13.19 12.80
CA PRO A 142 -3.43 -13.49 13.34
C PRO A 142 -2.37 -13.49 12.22
N GLN A 143 -1.28 -12.76 12.46
CA GLN A 143 -0.21 -12.54 11.51
C GLN A 143 0.38 -13.89 11.06
N ASN A 144 0.55 -14.06 9.75
CA ASN A 144 1.17 -15.22 9.10
C ASN A 144 0.47 -16.59 9.27
N GLN A 145 -0.63 -16.68 10.02
CA GLN A 145 -1.38 -17.94 10.16
C GLN A 145 -2.46 -18.11 9.10
N VAL A 146 -2.95 -17.00 8.54
CA VAL A 146 -4.02 -17.01 7.53
C VAL A 146 -3.62 -16.12 6.35
N ALA A 147 -3.32 -16.75 5.22
CA ALA A 147 -2.93 -16.09 3.96
C ALA A 147 -4.14 -15.50 3.22
N TRP A 148 -5.03 -14.80 3.94
CA TRP A 148 -6.27 -14.25 3.42
C TRP A 148 -6.28 -12.73 3.46
N GLY A 149 -6.89 -12.11 2.44
CA GLY A 149 -7.22 -10.69 2.38
C GLY A 149 -6.06 -9.76 2.03
N TRP A 150 -4.86 -10.28 1.78
CA TRP A 150 -3.69 -9.46 1.46
C TRP A 150 -3.87 -8.59 0.23
N LEU A 151 -4.48 -9.11 -0.84
CA LEU A 151 -4.72 -8.30 -2.05
C LEU A 151 -5.59 -7.06 -1.73
N LEU A 152 -6.66 -7.25 -0.95
CA LEU A 152 -7.58 -6.17 -0.63
C LEU A 152 -6.94 -5.14 0.29
N GLU A 153 -6.16 -5.61 1.27
CA GLU A 153 -5.50 -4.72 2.23
C GLU A 153 -4.36 -3.93 1.59
N GLU A 154 -3.43 -4.61 0.92
CA GLU A 154 -2.30 -3.96 0.24
C GLU A 154 -2.76 -3.13 -0.94
N GLY A 155 -3.72 -3.63 -1.71
CA GLY A 155 -4.25 -2.87 -2.83
C GLY A 155 -4.95 -1.60 -2.38
N TRP A 156 -5.66 -1.63 -1.26
CA TRP A 156 -6.26 -0.42 -0.69
C TRP A 156 -5.20 0.61 -0.32
N ALA A 157 -4.16 0.18 0.40
CA ALA A 157 -3.07 1.07 0.80
C ALA A 157 -2.30 1.64 -0.39
N ASP A 158 -2.04 0.82 -1.41
CA ASP A 158 -1.24 1.23 -2.56
C ASP A 158 -1.99 2.09 -3.59
N ILE A 159 -3.32 1.96 -3.70
CA ILE A 159 -4.13 2.93 -4.45
C ILE A 159 -3.92 4.34 -3.88
N HIS A 160 -4.04 4.50 -2.56
CA HIS A 160 -3.90 5.81 -1.91
C HIS A 160 -2.48 6.37 -2.07
N ARG A 161 -1.46 5.52 -1.92
CA ARG A 161 -0.07 5.91 -2.18
C ARG A 161 0.12 6.40 -3.62
N ALA A 162 -0.38 5.66 -4.60
CA ALA A 162 -0.22 5.98 -6.01
C ALA A 162 -0.98 7.26 -6.38
N ASP A 163 -2.22 7.41 -5.89
CA ASP A 163 -3.02 8.62 -6.11
C ASP A 163 -2.38 9.85 -5.45
N TYR A 164 -1.82 9.69 -4.24
CA TYR A 164 -1.05 10.75 -3.60
C TYR A 164 0.13 11.20 -4.47
N PHE A 165 0.92 10.25 -5.01
CA PHE A 165 2.02 10.56 -5.91
C PHE A 165 1.52 11.30 -7.16
N ALA A 166 0.47 10.79 -7.82
CA ALA A 166 -0.09 11.40 -9.03
C ALA A 166 -0.52 12.86 -8.81
N GLN A 167 -1.10 13.16 -7.65
CA GLN A 167 -1.63 14.48 -7.30
C GLN A 167 -0.55 15.44 -6.76
N ASN A 168 0.41 14.94 -5.98
CA ASN A 168 1.28 15.78 -5.15
C ASN A 168 2.76 15.76 -5.52
N ALA A 169 3.20 14.82 -6.38
CA ALA A 169 4.56 14.87 -6.92
C ALA A 169 4.77 16.16 -7.71
N SER A 170 5.92 16.79 -7.50
CA SER A 170 6.37 17.93 -8.29
C SER A 170 6.61 17.53 -9.74
N GLU A 171 6.59 18.51 -10.63
CA GLU A 171 6.92 18.26 -12.05
C GLU A 171 8.35 17.74 -12.23
N GLU A 172 9.29 18.15 -11.39
CA GLU A 172 10.66 17.61 -11.40
C GLU A 172 10.67 16.11 -11.03
N GLU A 173 9.93 15.69 -10.01
CA GLU A 173 9.84 14.28 -9.61
C GLU A 173 9.18 13.42 -10.70
N LYS A 174 8.11 13.93 -11.34
CA LYS A 174 7.46 13.26 -12.48
C LYS A 174 8.38 13.16 -13.69
N GLN A 175 9.11 14.24 -14.01
CA GLN A 175 10.05 14.28 -15.12
C GLN A 175 11.21 13.29 -14.92
N LYS A 176 11.76 13.18 -13.70
CA LYS A 176 12.80 12.16 -13.40
C LYS A 176 12.30 10.75 -13.71
N LEU A 177 11.05 10.44 -13.35
CA LEU A 177 10.46 9.13 -13.62
C LEU A 177 10.25 8.90 -15.12
N GLU A 178 9.74 9.91 -15.83
CA GLU A 178 9.58 9.88 -17.30
C GLU A 178 10.92 9.60 -18.00
N GLU A 179 11.96 10.34 -17.66
CA GLU A 179 13.31 10.20 -18.22
C GLU A 179 13.88 8.81 -17.96
N ALA A 180 13.67 8.26 -16.76
CA ALA A 180 14.12 6.94 -16.38
C ALA A 180 13.40 5.82 -17.15
N LEU A 181 12.11 6.01 -17.48
CA LEU A 181 11.29 5.04 -18.22
C LEU A 181 11.55 5.03 -19.73
N ARG A 182 12.06 6.13 -20.29
CA ARG A 182 12.49 6.24 -21.71
C ARG A 182 11.39 5.96 -22.74
N PHE A 183 10.15 6.31 -22.42
CA PHE A 183 9.00 6.21 -23.34
C PHE A 183 8.56 7.56 -23.92
N GLY A 184 9.34 8.63 -23.72
CA GLY A 184 8.92 10.00 -24.00
C GLY A 184 7.89 10.48 -22.98
N THR A 185 7.09 11.49 -23.35
CA THR A 185 6.07 12.05 -22.46
C THR A 185 5.02 11.02 -22.06
N ILE A 186 4.88 10.82 -20.76
CA ILE A 186 3.91 9.89 -20.16
C ILE A 186 3.08 10.61 -19.09
N GLY A 187 1.78 10.29 -19.05
CA GLY A 187 0.93 10.62 -17.93
C GLY A 187 1.11 9.64 -16.76
N MET A 188 0.78 10.07 -15.55
CA MET A 188 0.84 9.21 -14.35
C MET A 188 -0.13 8.01 -14.41
N GLU A 189 -1.18 8.14 -15.21
CA GLU A 189 -2.16 7.09 -15.50
C GLU A 189 -1.77 6.18 -16.68
N ASP A 190 -0.71 6.52 -17.42
CA ASP A 190 -0.22 5.66 -18.50
C ASP A 190 0.45 4.42 -17.90
N THR A 191 0.10 3.25 -18.44
CA THR A 191 0.60 1.95 -18.01
C THR A 191 1.89 1.60 -18.75
N VAL A 192 2.95 1.35 -18.00
CA VAL A 192 4.21 0.84 -18.54
C VAL A 192 4.29 -0.69 -18.43
N PRO A 193 5.03 -1.35 -19.34
CA PRO A 193 5.22 -2.80 -19.25
C PRO A 193 6.19 -3.14 -18.12
N ILE A 194 5.74 -3.94 -17.15
CA ILE A 194 6.56 -4.46 -16.05
C ILE A 194 6.67 -5.97 -16.21
N THR A 195 7.90 -6.49 -16.24
CA THR A 195 8.17 -7.93 -16.26
C THR A 195 8.19 -8.47 -14.85
N THR A 196 7.26 -9.38 -14.55
CA THR A 196 7.11 -10.05 -13.27
C THR A 196 8.21 -11.10 -13.07
N PRO A 197 8.43 -11.60 -11.83
CA PRO A 197 9.36 -12.71 -11.58
C PRO A 197 9.07 -14.00 -12.36
N ALA A 198 7.81 -14.20 -12.76
CA ALA A 198 7.38 -15.33 -13.59
C ALA A 198 7.68 -15.14 -15.10
N GLY A 199 8.21 -13.98 -15.49
CA GLY A 199 8.50 -13.62 -16.88
C GLY A 199 7.30 -13.05 -17.65
N GLU A 200 6.13 -12.95 -17.02
CA GLU A 200 4.95 -12.31 -17.62
C GLU A 200 5.13 -10.79 -17.65
N THR A 201 4.71 -10.13 -18.73
CA THR A 201 4.64 -8.67 -18.81
C THR A 201 3.23 -8.20 -18.46
N LEU A 202 3.11 -7.41 -17.40
CA LEU A 202 1.86 -6.82 -16.93
C LEU A 202 1.86 -5.29 -17.08
N PRO A 203 0.69 -4.67 -17.29
CA PRO A 203 0.58 -3.22 -17.34
C PRO A 203 0.52 -2.67 -15.92
N LEU A 204 1.30 -1.63 -15.63
CA LEU A 204 1.23 -0.92 -14.36
C LEU A 204 1.29 0.60 -14.59
N PRO A 205 0.35 1.40 -14.06
CA PRO A 205 0.40 2.85 -14.20
C PRO A 205 1.68 3.45 -13.63
N ALA A 206 2.22 4.49 -14.28
CA ALA A 206 3.46 5.13 -13.87
C ALA A 206 3.44 5.64 -12.41
N LYS A 207 2.27 6.07 -11.90
CA LYS A 207 2.09 6.49 -10.49
C LYS A 207 2.44 5.42 -9.43
N TYR A 208 2.51 4.15 -9.82
CA TYR A 208 2.91 3.08 -8.89
C TYR A 208 4.43 2.92 -8.77
N LEU A 209 5.19 3.59 -9.63
CA LEU A 209 6.64 3.42 -9.73
C LEU A 209 7.39 4.49 -8.94
N TYR A 210 8.65 4.19 -8.64
CA TYR A 210 9.60 5.11 -8.04
C TYR A 210 11.01 4.78 -8.53
N ILE A 211 11.97 5.67 -8.26
CA ILE A 211 13.34 5.56 -8.75
C ILE A 211 14.25 5.07 -7.62
N THR A 212 14.99 4.00 -7.86
CA THR A 212 16.02 3.48 -6.95
C THR A 212 17.24 4.41 -6.87
N PRO A 213 18.11 4.26 -5.84
CA PRO A 213 19.34 5.04 -5.74
C PRO A 213 20.28 4.91 -6.95
N ASP A 214 20.22 3.82 -7.71
CA ASP A 214 20.97 3.62 -8.97
C ASP A 214 20.26 4.19 -10.21
N GLY A 215 19.19 4.97 -10.01
CA GLY A 215 18.48 5.69 -11.08
C GLY A 215 17.53 4.83 -11.91
N LYS A 216 17.18 3.62 -11.45
CA LYS A 216 16.29 2.72 -12.18
C LYS A 216 14.84 2.82 -11.68
N PRO A 217 13.85 2.80 -12.57
CA PRO A 217 12.46 2.70 -12.14
C PRO A 217 12.20 1.31 -11.56
N THR A 218 11.45 1.25 -10.47
CA THR A 218 11.02 0.02 -9.82
C THR A 218 9.64 0.20 -9.17
N THR A 219 9.13 -0.85 -8.55
CA THR A 219 7.80 -0.87 -7.93
C THR A 219 7.81 -1.69 -6.63
N LYS A 220 6.75 -1.55 -5.81
CA LYS A 220 6.50 -2.46 -4.68
C LYS A 220 5.65 -3.64 -5.16
N SER A 221 5.74 -4.77 -4.45
CA SER A 221 4.85 -5.91 -4.71
C SER A 221 3.37 -5.55 -4.50
N SER A 222 3.06 -4.69 -3.54
CA SER A 222 1.72 -4.14 -3.29
C SER A 222 1.16 -3.35 -4.49
N SER A 223 2.00 -2.82 -5.39
CA SER A 223 1.54 -2.04 -6.53
C SER A 223 0.68 -2.86 -7.49
N TYR A 224 1.00 -4.15 -7.66
CA TYR A 224 0.19 -5.05 -8.46
C TYR A 224 -1.19 -5.28 -7.83
N ALA A 225 -1.26 -5.32 -6.48
CA ALA A 225 -2.51 -5.39 -5.76
C ALA A 225 -3.33 -4.09 -5.91
N GLY A 226 -2.67 -2.94 -5.84
CA GLY A 226 -3.29 -1.63 -6.02
C GLY A 226 -3.93 -1.52 -7.40
N TYR A 227 -3.17 -1.79 -8.46
CA TYR A 227 -3.72 -1.71 -9.80
C TYR A 227 -4.80 -2.75 -10.10
N ALA A 228 -4.71 -3.96 -9.51
CA ALA A 228 -5.78 -4.94 -9.61
C ALA A 228 -7.09 -4.39 -9.02
N LEU A 229 -7.02 -3.74 -7.84
CA LEU A 229 -8.18 -3.08 -7.25
C LEU A 229 -8.69 -1.88 -8.07
N GLU A 230 -7.81 -1.07 -8.66
CA GLU A 230 -8.25 0.01 -9.56
C GLU A 230 -9.05 -0.51 -10.75
N LEU A 231 -8.60 -1.59 -11.38
CA LEU A 231 -9.31 -2.21 -12.50
C LEU A 231 -10.67 -2.77 -12.07
N LEU A 232 -10.77 -3.35 -10.87
CA LEU A 232 -12.03 -3.79 -10.27
C LEU A 232 -12.98 -2.61 -10.03
N CYS A 233 -12.50 -1.54 -9.42
CA CYS A 233 -13.26 -0.31 -9.20
C CYS A 233 -13.69 0.36 -10.52
N LYS A 234 -12.85 0.30 -11.56
CA LYS A 234 -13.21 0.78 -12.90
C LYS A 234 -14.33 -0.05 -13.53
N SER A 235 -14.29 -1.37 -13.36
CA SER A 235 -15.33 -2.28 -13.85
C SER A 235 -16.65 -2.11 -13.09
N ASN A 236 -16.58 -1.87 -11.78
CA ASN A 236 -17.73 -1.62 -10.93
C ASN A 236 -17.45 -0.43 -9.97
N PRO A 237 -17.85 0.80 -10.34
CA PRO A 237 -17.58 2.00 -9.55
C PRO A 237 -18.11 1.98 -8.12
N ALA A 238 -19.12 1.15 -7.82
CA ALA A 238 -19.62 1.00 -6.46
C ALA A 238 -18.61 0.33 -5.52
N MET A 239 -17.62 -0.40 -6.06
CA MET A 239 -16.63 -1.13 -5.24
C MET A 239 -15.78 -0.21 -4.38
N GLN A 240 -15.46 1.01 -4.81
CA GLN A 240 -14.66 1.94 -4.01
C GLN A 240 -15.36 2.27 -2.68
N ASN A 241 -16.63 2.64 -2.73
CA ASN A 241 -17.43 2.89 -1.52
C ASN A 241 -17.60 1.63 -0.67
N LEU A 242 -17.71 0.46 -1.31
CA LEU A 242 -17.82 -0.82 -0.59
C LEU A 242 -16.50 -1.25 0.05
N LEU A 243 -15.34 -0.86 -0.49
CA LEU A 243 -14.05 -1.07 0.15
C LEU A 243 -14.00 -0.26 1.46
N ILE A 244 -14.44 1.00 1.44
CA ILE A 244 -14.56 1.84 2.64
C ILE A 244 -15.55 1.20 3.63
N GLU A 245 -16.77 0.88 3.21
CA GLU A 245 -17.79 0.29 4.09
C GLU A 245 -17.34 -1.05 4.67
N GLY A 246 -16.64 -1.86 3.86
CA GLY A 246 -16.10 -3.16 4.25
C GLY A 246 -15.04 -3.06 5.34
N ARG A 247 -14.25 -1.99 5.36
CA ARG A 247 -13.28 -1.71 6.42
C ARG A 247 -13.95 -1.37 7.76
N SER A 248 -15.25 -1.07 7.76
CA SER A 248 -15.96 -0.63 8.95
C SER A 248 -17.11 -1.49 9.44
N SER A 249 -17.63 -2.41 8.64
CA SER A 249 -18.79 -3.20 9.03
C SER A 249 -18.87 -4.56 8.34
N VAL A 250 -19.49 -5.54 9.03
CA VAL A 250 -19.46 -6.94 8.56
C VAL A 250 -20.40 -7.04 7.36
N ASP A 251 -21.49 -6.26 7.41
CA ASP A 251 -22.42 -6.10 6.32
C ASP A 251 -21.79 -5.39 5.13
N GLY A 252 -20.98 -4.35 5.35
CA GLY A 252 -20.18 -3.71 4.30
C GLY A 252 -19.28 -4.72 3.60
N LEU A 253 -18.61 -5.59 4.36
CA LEU A 253 -17.75 -6.61 3.77
C LEU A 253 -18.56 -7.68 3.02
N ARG A 254 -19.73 -8.09 3.53
CA ARG A 254 -20.64 -8.98 2.78
C ARG A 254 -21.10 -8.34 1.47
N LYS A 255 -21.42 -7.06 1.46
CA LYS A 255 -21.77 -6.31 0.23
C LYS A 255 -20.60 -6.23 -0.73
N LEU A 256 -19.39 -5.99 -0.23
CA LEU A 256 -18.17 -6.00 -1.03
C LEU A 256 -17.98 -7.37 -1.71
N VAL A 257 -18.07 -8.47 -0.95
CA VAL A 257 -18.00 -9.83 -1.51
C VAL A 257 -19.05 -10.04 -2.61
N GLN A 258 -20.30 -9.64 -2.37
CA GLN A 258 -21.35 -9.72 -3.38
C GLN A 258 -21.03 -8.90 -4.64
N ALA A 259 -20.36 -7.76 -4.51
CA ALA A 259 -19.95 -6.95 -5.65
C ALA A 259 -18.85 -7.64 -6.49
N PHE A 260 -17.90 -8.33 -5.85
CA PHE A 260 -16.93 -9.19 -6.56
C PHE A 260 -17.61 -10.32 -7.33
N GLU A 261 -18.55 -11.03 -6.69
CA GLU A 261 -19.25 -12.17 -7.29
C GLU A 261 -20.18 -11.76 -8.44
N LYS A 262 -20.67 -10.51 -8.45
CA LYS A 262 -21.42 -9.93 -9.58
C LYS A 262 -20.55 -9.68 -10.81
N ILE A 263 -19.26 -9.37 -10.64
CA ILE A 263 -18.32 -9.19 -11.74
C ILE A 263 -18.03 -10.55 -12.37
N MET A 264 -17.62 -11.52 -11.55
CA MET A 264 -17.39 -12.89 -11.98
C MET A 264 -17.64 -13.84 -10.80
N PRO A 265 -18.47 -14.89 -10.96
CA PRO A 265 -18.64 -15.91 -9.93
C PRO A 265 -17.31 -16.54 -9.51
N GLY A 266 -17.08 -16.64 -8.20
CA GLY A 266 -15.89 -17.16 -7.55
C GLY A 266 -14.70 -16.18 -7.51
N LEU A 267 -14.85 -14.95 -8.03
CA LEU A 267 -13.76 -13.98 -8.09
C LEU A 267 -13.25 -13.60 -6.70
N TYR A 268 -14.13 -13.39 -5.72
CA TYR A 268 -13.69 -13.01 -4.38
C TYR A 268 -12.77 -14.09 -3.80
N LYS A 269 -13.18 -15.36 -3.90
CA LYS A 269 -12.41 -16.50 -3.39
C LYS A 269 -11.03 -16.61 -4.05
N LYS A 270 -10.95 -16.39 -5.37
CA LYS A 270 -9.67 -16.41 -6.12
C LYS A 270 -8.72 -15.31 -5.62
N LEU A 271 -9.24 -14.12 -5.33
CA LEU A 271 -8.44 -12.97 -4.94
C LEU A 271 -8.11 -12.94 -3.44
N GLN A 272 -8.99 -13.51 -2.61
CA GLN A 272 -8.87 -13.49 -1.16
C GLN A 272 -7.65 -14.28 -0.68
N THR A 273 -7.34 -15.43 -1.27
CA THR A 273 -6.26 -16.31 -0.80
C THR A 273 -4.94 -16.02 -1.49
N GLY A 274 -3.82 -16.13 -0.79
CA GLY A 274 -2.48 -16.06 -1.39
C GLY A 274 -1.44 -15.49 -0.44
N GLU A 275 -0.18 -15.73 -0.75
CA GLU A 275 0.95 -15.24 0.05
C GLU A 275 1.12 -13.73 -0.11
N TYR A 276 1.80 -13.12 0.87
CA TYR A 276 2.33 -11.76 0.75
C TYR A 276 3.62 -11.82 -0.08
N SER A 277 3.47 -11.80 -1.40
CA SER A 277 4.61 -11.89 -2.32
C SER A 277 4.29 -11.23 -3.64
N GLU A 278 5.34 -10.79 -4.35
CA GLU A 278 5.21 -10.22 -5.68
C GLU A 278 4.53 -11.19 -6.65
N ALA A 279 4.93 -12.47 -6.66
CA ALA A 279 4.35 -13.48 -7.54
C ALA A 279 2.84 -13.67 -7.30
N SER A 280 2.41 -13.72 -6.03
CA SER A 280 1.00 -13.83 -5.64
C SER A 280 0.19 -12.61 -6.09
N PHE A 281 0.74 -11.39 -5.94
CA PHE A 281 0.04 -10.18 -6.38
C PHE A 281 0.03 -10.01 -7.90
N SER A 282 1.10 -10.38 -8.60
CA SER A 282 1.14 -10.31 -10.06
C SER A 282 0.19 -11.33 -10.71
N GLU A 283 0.09 -12.55 -10.18
CA GLU A 283 -0.90 -13.55 -10.64
C GLU A 283 -2.34 -13.03 -10.49
N LYS A 284 -2.63 -12.37 -9.38
CA LYS A 284 -3.95 -11.77 -9.13
C LYS A 284 -4.23 -10.60 -10.07
N LEU A 285 -3.24 -9.75 -10.34
CA LEU A 285 -3.39 -8.71 -11.37
C LEU A 285 -3.64 -9.33 -12.75
N SER A 286 -2.87 -10.34 -13.13
CA SER A 286 -3.06 -11.08 -14.40
C SER A 286 -4.48 -11.66 -14.51
N THR A 287 -5.00 -12.22 -13.41
CA THR A 287 -6.38 -12.69 -13.30
C THR A 287 -7.40 -11.57 -13.54
N VAL A 288 -7.21 -10.39 -12.93
CA VAL A 288 -8.10 -9.24 -13.10
C VAL A 288 -8.02 -8.66 -14.52
N VAL A 289 -6.82 -8.50 -15.08
CA VAL A 289 -6.62 -8.05 -16.46
C VAL A 289 -7.36 -8.96 -17.44
N THR A 290 -7.17 -10.27 -17.31
CA THR A 290 -7.75 -11.25 -18.23
C THR A 290 -9.26 -11.36 -18.08
N ASN A 291 -9.77 -11.46 -16.85
CA ASN A 291 -11.17 -11.85 -16.61
C ASN A 291 -12.10 -10.68 -16.30
N VAL A 292 -11.57 -9.51 -15.91
CA VAL A 292 -12.38 -8.35 -15.50
C VAL A 292 -12.18 -7.17 -16.43
N ALA A 293 -10.94 -6.83 -16.76
CA ALA A 293 -10.66 -5.68 -17.62
C ALA A 293 -10.97 -5.95 -19.11
N GLY A 294 -11.23 -7.19 -19.50
CA GLY A 294 -11.46 -7.57 -20.89
C GLY A 294 -10.18 -7.79 -21.68
N GLY A 295 -9.12 -8.26 -21.01
CA GLY A 295 -7.83 -8.58 -21.61
C GLY A 295 -6.80 -7.44 -21.54
N MET A 296 -5.59 -7.76 -21.98
CA MET A 296 -4.43 -6.87 -21.90
C MET A 296 -4.64 -5.53 -22.63
N ASP A 297 -5.20 -5.57 -23.85
CA ASP A 297 -5.46 -4.36 -24.64
C ASP A 297 -6.37 -3.34 -23.91
N SER A 298 -7.35 -3.84 -23.17
CA SER A 298 -8.31 -3.01 -22.42
C SER A 298 -7.73 -2.47 -21.10
N ALA A 299 -6.73 -3.17 -20.55
CA ALA A 299 -6.01 -2.76 -19.35
C ALA A 299 -4.85 -1.79 -19.66
N VAL A 300 -4.35 -1.76 -20.89
CA VAL A 300 -3.27 -0.85 -21.31
C VAL A 300 -3.80 0.56 -21.56
N ARG A 301 -3.23 1.53 -20.86
CA ARG A 301 -3.38 2.97 -21.15
C ARG A 301 -2.04 3.48 -21.62
N ALA A 302 -1.93 3.84 -22.89
CA ALA A 302 -0.66 4.29 -23.44
C ALA A 302 -0.89 5.15 -24.67
N GLN A 303 0.00 6.12 -24.87
CA GLN A 303 0.05 6.98 -26.05
C GLN A 303 1.46 7.01 -26.65
N GLY A 304 1.60 7.55 -27.86
CA GLY A 304 2.90 7.80 -28.49
C GLY A 304 3.83 6.57 -28.53
N ALA A 305 5.08 6.76 -28.11
CA ALA A 305 6.10 5.70 -28.13
C ALA A 305 5.76 4.55 -27.15
N LEU A 306 5.11 4.84 -26.02
CA LEU A 306 4.66 3.80 -25.09
C LEU A 306 3.63 2.87 -25.74
N ARG A 307 2.68 3.41 -26.52
CA ARG A 307 1.70 2.57 -27.23
C ARG A 307 2.36 1.70 -28.30
N SER A 308 3.34 2.23 -29.02
CA SER A 308 4.14 1.43 -29.98
C SER A 308 4.87 0.27 -29.30
N THR A 309 5.43 0.49 -28.10
CA THR A 309 6.04 -0.57 -27.29
C THR A 309 5.02 -1.66 -26.95
N TRP A 310 3.82 -1.28 -26.49
CA TRP A 310 2.76 -2.25 -26.19
C TRP A 310 2.31 -3.04 -27.41
N ASN A 311 2.06 -2.38 -28.54
CA ASN A 311 1.67 -3.08 -29.77
C ASN A 311 2.72 -4.14 -30.17
N ASN A 312 4.02 -3.85 -30.02
CA ASN A 312 5.09 -4.81 -30.29
C ASN A 312 5.14 -5.98 -29.29
N LEU A 313 4.69 -5.77 -28.05
CA LEU A 313 4.63 -6.82 -27.03
C LEU A 313 3.40 -7.72 -27.20
N LEU A 314 2.27 -7.15 -27.63
CA LEU A 314 1.00 -7.86 -27.79
C LEU A 314 0.91 -8.70 -29.06
N HIS A 315 1.74 -8.41 -30.06
CA HIS A 315 1.80 -9.16 -31.32
C HIS A 315 2.88 -10.24 -31.37
N LYS A 316 3.54 -10.54 -30.24
CA LYS A 316 4.47 -11.66 -30.08
C LYS A 316 3.77 -12.86 -29.47
#